data_AF-A0AAP8G4L4-F1
#
_entry.id   AF-A0AAP8G4L4-F1
#
_cell.length_a   1.000
_cell.length_b   1.000
_cell.length_c   1.000
_cell.angle_alpha   90.00
_cell.angle_beta   90.00
_cell.angle_gamma   90.00
#
_symmetry.space_group_name_H-M   'P 1'
#
loop_
_entity.id
_entity.type
_entity.pdbx_description
1 polymer ?
#
loop_
_entity_poly.entity_id
_entity_poly.type
_entity_poly.pdbx_seq_one_letter_code
_entity_poly.pdbx_strand_id
1 'polypeptide(L)'
;MDFDIVALSRLQFALTALYHFIFVPLTIGLSVILAIMETVYVMTNRPIWRDMTKFWGVLFGINFAMGVATGIVMEFQFGMNWSYYSHYVGDIFGAPLAIEGLMAFFLEATFVGLFFFGWDKLSKRGHLVTTWLVAIGSNFSALWILIANGWMQNPVGAAFNPQTMRMEVTDFGAVLTNPVAQAKFVHTVSAGYTAAAVFVLGISAWYLLKGRHVQLAKRSMTVAASFGLAASLSVVVLGDESGYLSSEHQKMKLAAIEAMWTTEPAPAAFTAFGFPDAKARETHYAVHIPMVMGLIGTRSLTTEIPGIEQLVDRGELLIKDGIKAYDALQTIRSVAPGSPVPQDAKDMFESKGQSMGYALLLKRYVDDPRQATPEQIRKAALDTVPPVAPLFWSFRVMVGLGMFFILLTGTFFLLSTRRTLDKHRWLLKLAVFAIPLPWVAIEAGWIVAEVGRQPWVIEGVLPTAVAVSNLGASTLLITIAGFAAIYTVLLMIEMKLMLKAIRKGPEEKAPAPVPAPAAIQTQRA
;
A
#
# COMPACT_ATOMS: atom_id res chain seq x y z
N MET A 1 18.59 21.33 20.23
CA MET A 1 17.89 20.79 19.06
C MET A 1 16.43 20.73 19.45
N ASP A 2 15.64 21.74 19.07
CA ASP A 2 14.20 21.65 19.26
C ASP A 2 13.68 20.60 18.29
N PHE A 3 13.28 19.45 18.82
CA PHE A 3 12.73 18.39 17.99
C PHE A 3 11.36 18.84 17.49
N ASP A 4 11.22 18.96 16.18
CA ASP A 4 9.94 19.25 15.53
C ASP A 4 8.96 18.11 15.83
N ILE A 5 7.91 18.40 16.59
CA ILE A 5 6.83 17.46 16.96
C ILE A 5 6.24 16.84 15.70
N VAL A 6 6.06 17.62 14.63
CA VAL A 6 5.50 17.13 13.36
C VAL A 6 6.41 16.07 12.75
N ALA A 7 7.73 16.32 12.72
CA ALA A 7 8.70 15.37 12.20
C ALA A 7 8.75 14.07 13.03
N LEU A 8 8.68 14.18 14.36
CA LEU A 8 8.64 13.01 15.25
C LEU A 8 7.34 12.21 15.06
N SER A 9 6.18 12.86 14.96
CA SER A 9 4.91 12.18 14.71
C SER A 9 4.89 11.45 13.38
N ARG A 10 5.43 12.09 12.33
CA ARG A 10 5.62 11.45 11.02
C ARG A 10 6.56 10.26 11.08
N LEU A 11 7.68 10.38 11.80
CA LEU A 11 8.65 9.29 11.96
C LEU A 11 8.02 8.10 12.70
N GLN A 12 7.26 8.36 13.77
CA GLN A 12 6.55 7.33 14.50
C GLN A 12 5.57 6.57 13.60
N PHE A 13 4.73 7.30 12.86
CA PHE A 13 3.75 6.69 11.97
C PHE A 13 4.44 5.93 10.83
N ALA A 14 5.50 6.50 10.24
CA ALA A 14 6.29 5.83 9.22
C ALA A 14 6.90 4.52 9.73
N LEU A 15 7.52 4.53 10.91
CA LEU A 15 8.07 3.32 11.53
C LEU A 15 7.00 2.23 11.64
N THR A 16 5.85 2.54 12.25
CA THR A 16 4.79 1.55 12.47
C THR A 16 4.18 1.06 11.16
N ALA A 17 3.92 1.96 10.21
CA ALA A 17 3.34 1.61 8.91
C ALA A 17 4.27 0.69 8.10
N LEU A 18 5.56 1.03 8.00
CA LEU A 18 6.55 0.22 7.29
C LEU A 18 6.71 -1.15 7.97
N TYR A 19 6.77 -1.22 9.31
CA TYR A 19 6.82 -2.52 10.01
C TYR A 19 5.56 -3.36 9.77
N HIS A 20 4.38 -2.76 9.83
CA HIS A 20 3.13 -3.45 9.59
C HIS A 20 3.10 -4.03 8.16
N PHE A 21 3.54 -3.25 7.18
CA PHE A 21 3.52 -3.64 5.77
C PHE A 21 4.61 -4.65 5.38
N ILE A 22 5.50 -5.05 6.29
CA ILE A 22 6.30 -6.27 6.11
C ILE A 22 5.40 -7.51 6.13
N PHE A 23 4.37 -7.54 6.96
CA PHE A 23 3.56 -8.74 7.18
C PHE A 23 2.33 -8.79 6.26
N VAL A 24 1.70 -7.64 6.02
CA VAL A 24 0.46 -7.53 5.21
C VAL A 24 0.54 -8.21 3.82
N PRO A 25 1.52 -7.92 2.94
CA PRO A 25 1.52 -8.44 1.58
C PRO A 25 1.62 -9.96 1.55
N LEU A 26 2.36 -10.55 2.50
CA LEU A 26 2.51 -11.99 2.59
C LEU A 26 1.20 -12.67 3.03
N THR A 27 0.45 -12.07 3.96
CA THR A 27 -0.89 -12.54 4.36
C THR A 27 -1.85 -12.51 3.17
N ILE A 28 -1.96 -11.37 2.49
CA ILE A 28 -2.88 -11.17 1.34
C ILE A 28 -2.59 -12.20 0.23
N GLY A 29 -1.33 -12.42 -0.11
CA GLY A 29 -0.98 -13.34 -1.18
C GLY A 29 -0.99 -14.82 -0.78
N LEU A 30 -0.55 -15.17 0.44
CA LEU A 30 -0.57 -16.57 0.87
C LEU A 30 -1.99 -17.07 1.08
N SER A 31 -2.94 -16.26 1.54
CA SER A 31 -4.33 -16.69 1.71
C SER A 31 -4.94 -17.19 0.40
N VAL A 32 -4.69 -16.48 -0.71
CA VAL A 32 -5.12 -16.90 -2.06
C VAL A 32 -4.37 -18.15 -2.53
N ILE A 33 -3.04 -18.22 -2.32
CA ILE A 33 -2.26 -19.42 -2.69
C ILE A 33 -2.75 -20.66 -1.94
N LEU A 34 -3.08 -20.53 -0.65
CA LEU A 34 -3.65 -21.61 0.16
C LEU A 34 -5.00 -22.06 -0.38
N ALA A 35 -5.88 -21.11 -0.72
CA ALA A 35 -7.18 -21.38 -1.32
C ALA A 35 -7.05 -22.10 -2.67
N ILE A 36 -6.08 -21.71 -3.51
CA ILE A 36 -5.76 -22.39 -4.78
C ILE A 36 -5.30 -23.84 -4.51
N MET A 37 -4.31 -24.03 -3.62
CA MET A 37 -3.78 -25.36 -3.31
C MET A 37 -4.86 -26.28 -2.73
N GLU A 38 -5.72 -25.76 -1.86
CA GLU A 38 -6.81 -26.54 -1.28
C GLU A 38 -7.93 -26.83 -2.28
N THR A 39 -8.23 -25.89 -3.19
CA THR A 39 -9.17 -26.15 -4.30
C THR A 39 -8.69 -27.34 -5.12
N VAL A 40 -7.40 -27.39 -5.47
CA VAL A 40 -6.82 -28.53 -6.19
C VAL A 40 -6.85 -29.81 -5.35
N TYR A 41 -6.66 -29.73 -4.03
CA TYR A 41 -6.84 -30.88 -3.15
C TYR A 41 -8.28 -31.43 -3.21
N VAL A 42 -9.30 -30.57 -3.07
CA VAL A 42 -10.71 -31.00 -3.09
C VAL A 42 -11.10 -31.58 -4.46
N MET A 43 -10.60 -31.00 -5.55
CA MET A 43 -10.87 -31.47 -6.91
C MET A 43 -10.18 -32.81 -7.23
N THR A 44 -8.92 -32.97 -6.82
CA THR A 44 -8.10 -34.13 -7.22
C THR A 44 -8.05 -35.24 -6.18
N ASN A 45 -8.43 -34.94 -4.95
CA ASN A 45 -8.30 -35.81 -3.78
C ASN A 45 -6.88 -36.33 -3.51
N ARG A 46 -5.85 -35.69 -4.05
CA ARG A 46 -4.45 -36.11 -3.88
C ARG A 46 -3.88 -35.54 -2.55
N PRO A 47 -3.44 -36.39 -1.61
CA PRO A 47 -3.00 -35.93 -0.27
C PRO A 47 -1.89 -34.87 -0.27
N ILE A 48 -1.00 -34.90 -1.27
CA ILE A 48 0.09 -33.93 -1.38
C ILE A 48 -0.39 -32.47 -1.38
N TRP A 49 -1.56 -32.17 -1.98
CA TRP A 49 -2.09 -30.81 -2.02
C TRP A 49 -2.60 -30.36 -0.65
N ARG A 50 -3.21 -31.27 0.12
CA ARG A 50 -3.56 -31.02 1.53
C ARG A 50 -2.31 -30.72 2.35
N ASP A 51 -1.26 -31.52 2.18
CA ASP A 51 -0.03 -31.37 2.95
C ASP A 51 0.71 -30.08 2.58
N MET A 52 0.64 -29.67 1.30
CA MET A 52 1.07 -28.36 0.83
C MET A 52 0.28 -27.23 1.50
N THR A 53 -1.05 -27.27 1.47
CA THR A 53 -1.90 -26.25 2.12
C THR A 53 -1.58 -26.15 3.61
N LYS A 54 -1.42 -27.27 4.32
CA LYS A 54 -1.05 -27.26 5.75
C LYS A 54 0.33 -26.64 5.98
N PHE A 55 1.34 -27.02 5.20
CA PHE A 55 2.70 -26.49 5.34
C PHE A 55 2.75 -24.97 5.11
N TRP A 56 2.20 -24.49 4.01
CA TRP A 56 2.15 -23.04 3.73
C TRP A 56 1.24 -22.32 4.73
N GLY A 57 0.21 -23.00 5.24
CA GLY A 57 -0.66 -22.52 6.30
C GLY A 57 0.08 -22.21 7.60
N VAL A 58 1.09 -23.02 7.96
CA VAL A 58 1.94 -22.74 9.14
C VAL A 58 2.71 -21.42 8.96
N LEU A 59 3.31 -21.19 7.78
CA LEU A 59 4.03 -19.95 7.51
C LEU A 59 3.08 -18.75 7.47
N PHE A 60 1.91 -18.92 6.84
CA PHE A 60 0.83 -17.93 6.87
C PHE A 60 0.44 -17.58 8.31
N GLY A 61 0.24 -18.56 9.20
CA GLY A 61 -0.15 -18.31 10.59
C GLY A 61 0.90 -17.55 11.40
N ILE A 62 2.19 -17.86 11.20
CA ILE A 62 3.30 -17.13 11.83
C ILE A 62 3.27 -15.65 11.40
N ASN A 63 3.16 -15.39 10.10
CA ASN A 63 3.11 -14.03 9.57
C ASN A 63 1.83 -13.28 9.98
N PHE A 64 0.69 -13.97 9.94
CA PHE A 64 -0.62 -13.42 10.24
C PHE A 64 -0.71 -12.86 11.66
N ALA A 65 -0.19 -13.60 12.65
CA ALA A 65 -0.16 -13.15 14.04
C ALA A 65 0.58 -11.80 14.20
N MET A 66 1.66 -11.60 13.44
CA MET A 66 2.45 -10.36 13.46
C MET A 66 1.74 -9.22 12.76
N GLY A 67 1.05 -9.52 11.65
CA GLY A 67 0.17 -8.57 10.96
C GLY A 67 -0.92 -8.04 11.88
N VAL A 68 -1.62 -8.91 12.61
CA VAL A 68 -2.65 -8.51 13.58
C VAL A 68 -2.06 -7.64 14.69
N ALA A 69 -0.94 -8.07 15.30
CA ALA A 69 -0.32 -7.34 16.41
C ALA A 69 0.12 -5.91 16.00
N THR A 70 0.66 -5.74 14.80
CA THR A 70 1.08 -4.44 14.28
C THR A 70 -0.10 -3.60 13.78
N GLY A 71 -1.14 -4.21 13.22
CA GLY A 71 -2.35 -3.54 12.74
C GLY A 71 -3.15 -2.86 13.85
N ILE A 72 -3.27 -3.51 15.01
CA ILE A 72 -3.92 -2.91 16.20
C ILE A 72 -3.25 -1.59 16.58
N VAL A 73 -1.91 -1.53 16.53
CA VAL A 73 -1.19 -0.29 16.88
C VAL A 73 -1.42 0.81 15.83
N MET A 74 -1.48 0.46 14.54
CA MET A 74 -1.79 1.41 13.47
C MET A 74 -3.15 2.07 13.67
N GLU A 75 -4.19 1.30 13.99
CA GLU A 75 -5.55 1.81 14.22
C GLU A 75 -5.56 2.87 15.33
N PHE A 76 -4.93 2.60 16.46
CA PHE A 76 -4.89 3.55 17.58
C PHE A 76 -4.00 4.78 17.31
N GLN A 77 -3.00 4.70 16.41
CA GLN A 77 -2.14 5.84 16.12
C GLN A 77 -2.89 7.01 15.48
N PHE A 78 -3.94 6.75 14.69
CA PHE A 78 -4.79 7.81 14.14
C PHE A 78 -5.41 8.66 15.25
N GLY A 79 -5.92 8.03 16.32
CA GLY A 79 -6.53 8.74 17.44
C GLY A 79 -5.53 9.41 18.38
N MET A 80 -4.38 8.78 18.63
CA MET A 80 -3.41 9.26 19.62
C MET A 80 -2.52 10.39 19.09
N ASN A 81 -1.89 10.19 17.93
CA ASN A 81 -0.86 11.09 17.40
C ASN A 81 -1.38 12.06 16.32
N TRP A 82 -2.60 11.83 15.84
CA TRP A 82 -3.24 12.59 14.77
C TRP A 82 -4.66 13.01 15.18
N SER A 83 -4.79 13.66 16.33
CA SER A 83 -6.11 14.00 16.90
C SER A 83 -6.87 15.04 16.07
N TYR A 84 -6.20 16.08 15.57
CA TYR A 84 -6.85 17.08 14.71
C TYR A 84 -7.27 16.48 13.38
N TYR A 85 -6.44 15.61 12.79
CA TYR A 85 -6.84 14.79 11.64
C TYR A 85 -8.11 13.99 11.91
N SER A 86 -8.14 13.24 13.01
CA SER A 86 -9.29 12.40 13.38
C SER A 86 -10.57 13.21 13.56
N HIS A 87 -10.48 14.41 14.15
CA HIS A 87 -11.61 15.34 14.22
C HIS A 87 -12.01 15.87 12.84
N TYR A 88 -11.04 16.32 12.04
CA TYR A 88 -11.26 17.05 10.81
C TYR A 88 -11.85 16.18 9.69
N VAL A 89 -11.51 14.90 9.62
CA VAL A 89 -12.00 13.98 8.57
C VAL A 89 -12.68 12.73 9.09
N GLY A 90 -12.96 12.63 10.39
CA GLY A 90 -13.50 11.42 11.01
C GLY A 90 -14.81 10.92 10.40
N ASP A 91 -15.65 11.82 9.89
CA ASP A 91 -16.94 11.48 9.25
C ASP A 91 -16.75 10.70 7.93
N ILE A 92 -15.67 10.97 7.20
CA ILE A 92 -15.35 10.29 5.94
C ILE A 92 -14.39 9.13 6.17
N PHE A 93 -13.28 9.39 6.86
CA PHE A 93 -12.20 8.42 7.03
C PHE A 93 -12.57 7.31 8.02
N GLY A 94 -13.33 7.63 9.07
CA GLY A 94 -13.71 6.66 10.10
C GLY A 94 -14.71 5.61 9.60
N ALA A 95 -15.57 5.94 8.65
CA ALA A 95 -16.59 5.02 8.15
C ALA A 95 -15.99 3.78 7.44
N PRO A 96 -15.07 3.90 6.45
CA PRO A 96 -14.37 2.76 5.87
C PRO A 96 -13.65 1.89 6.90
N LEU A 97 -12.95 2.50 7.88
CA LEU A 97 -12.23 1.77 8.93
C LEU A 97 -13.19 0.96 9.83
N ALA A 98 -14.34 1.54 10.20
CA ALA A 98 -15.34 0.82 10.99
C ALA A 98 -15.96 -0.34 10.21
N ILE A 99 -16.24 -0.14 8.92
CA ILE A 99 -16.78 -1.19 8.04
C ILE A 99 -15.74 -2.29 7.81
N GLU A 100 -14.46 -1.94 7.66
CA GLU A 100 -13.35 -2.89 7.61
C GLU A 100 -13.38 -3.85 8.80
N GLY A 101 -13.49 -3.30 10.02
CA GLY A 101 -13.58 -4.08 11.25
C GLY A 101 -14.77 -5.03 11.24
N LEU A 102 -15.97 -4.52 10.92
CA LEU A 102 -17.21 -5.29 10.96
C LEU A 102 -17.30 -6.38 9.87
N MET A 103 -16.81 -6.09 8.66
CA MET A 103 -17.00 -6.95 7.49
C MET A 103 -15.80 -7.86 7.23
N ALA A 104 -14.59 -7.32 7.29
CA ALA A 104 -13.39 -8.02 6.86
C ALA A 104 -12.65 -8.67 8.04
N PHE A 105 -12.37 -7.92 9.11
CA PHE A 105 -11.63 -8.46 10.26
C PHE A 105 -12.39 -9.58 10.96
N PHE A 106 -13.69 -9.43 11.21
CA PHE A 106 -14.49 -10.49 11.80
C PHE A 106 -14.52 -11.75 10.92
N LEU A 107 -14.63 -11.58 9.59
CA LEU A 107 -14.63 -12.70 8.66
C LEU A 107 -13.28 -13.43 8.70
N GLU A 108 -12.18 -12.70 8.51
CA GLU A 108 -10.84 -13.27 8.49
C GLU A 108 -10.47 -13.92 9.83
N ALA A 109 -10.67 -13.22 10.95
CA ALA A 109 -10.32 -13.70 12.29
C ALA A 109 -11.13 -14.92 12.73
N THR A 110 -12.40 -15.02 12.30
CA THR A 110 -13.24 -16.19 12.61
C THR A 110 -12.81 -17.40 11.76
N PHE A 111 -12.68 -17.21 10.45
CA PHE A 111 -12.40 -18.31 9.54
C PHE A 111 -10.94 -18.77 9.58
N VAL A 112 -9.99 -17.93 10.00
CA VAL A 112 -8.59 -18.37 10.18
C VAL A 112 -8.46 -19.40 11.32
N GLY A 113 -9.22 -19.24 12.41
CA GLY A 113 -9.27 -20.24 13.48
C GLY A 113 -9.82 -21.57 12.96
N LEU A 114 -10.91 -21.52 12.17
CA LEU A 114 -11.48 -22.70 11.54
C LEU A 114 -10.53 -23.34 10.51
N PHE A 115 -9.72 -22.55 9.79
CA PHE A 115 -8.73 -23.06 8.83
C PHE A 115 -7.65 -23.91 9.52
N PHE A 116 -7.19 -23.50 10.71
CA PHE A 116 -6.17 -24.25 11.43
C PHE A 116 -6.73 -25.49 12.14
N PHE A 117 -7.88 -25.37 12.78
CA PHE A 117 -8.41 -26.41 13.66
C PHE A 117 -9.53 -27.25 13.04
N GLY A 118 -10.02 -26.88 11.86
CA GLY A 118 -11.17 -27.50 11.20
C GLY A 118 -10.86 -28.73 10.35
N TRP A 119 -9.59 -29.08 10.12
CA TRP A 119 -9.21 -30.16 9.20
C TRP A 119 -9.86 -31.52 9.48
N ASP A 120 -10.06 -31.86 10.77
CA ASP A 120 -10.65 -33.13 11.21
C ASP A 120 -12.13 -32.96 11.68
N LYS A 121 -12.68 -31.74 11.59
CA LYS A 121 -14.03 -31.39 12.06
C LYS A 121 -14.98 -31.00 10.93
N LEU A 122 -14.45 -30.47 9.82
CA LEU A 122 -15.22 -30.04 8.66
C LEU A 122 -15.11 -31.05 7.52
N SER A 123 -16.13 -31.07 6.66
CA SER A 123 -16.00 -31.76 5.37
C SER A 123 -14.94 -31.07 4.50
N LYS A 124 -14.36 -31.78 3.53
CA LYS A 124 -13.36 -31.19 2.60
C LYS A 124 -13.86 -29.92 1.91
N ARG A 125 -15.15 -29.89 1.54
CA ARG A 125 -15.78 -28.71 0.93
C ARG A 125 -16.02 -27.61 1.95
N GLY A 126 -16.43 -27.95 3.18
CA GLY A 126 -16.58 -26.99 4.26
C GLY A 126 -15.26 -26.30 4.62
N HIS A 127 -14.18 -27.07 4.70
CA HIS A 127 -12.84 -26.52 4.94
C HIS A 127 -12.37 -25.62 3.79
N LEU A 128 -12.63 -26.02 2.53
CA LEU A 128 -12.32 -25.17 1.38
C LEU A 128 -13.06 -23.83 1.40
N VAL A 129 -14.36 -23.83 1.77
CA VAL A 129 -15.13 -22.60 1.94
C VAL A 129 -14.49 -21.71 3.01
N THR A 130 -14.10 -22.29 4.14
CA THR A 130 -13.37 -21.58 5.19
C THR A 130 -12.11 -20.91 4.65
N THR A 131 -11.28 -21.62 3.88
CA THR A 131 -10.04 -21.06 3.32
C THR A 131 -10.29 -19.93 2.32
N TRP A 132 -11.32 -20.02 1.49
CA TRP A 132 -11.71 -18.92 0.60
C TRP A 132 -12.27 -17.72 1.36
N LEU A 133 -13.00 -17.93 2.46
CA LEU A 133 -13.50 -16.83 3.30
C LEU A 133 -12.36 -16.11 4.03
N VAL A 134 -11.29 -16.81 4.41
CA VAL A 134 -10.04 -16.16 4.88
C VAL A 134 -9.47 -15.28 3.77
N ALA A 135 -9.30 -15.81 2.55
CA ALA A 135 -8.74 -15.05 1.44
C ALA A 135 -9.59 -13.83 1.04
N ILE A 136 -10.92 -13.97 1.03
CA ILE A 136 -11.85 -12.87 0.77
C ILE A 136 -11.77 -11.83 1.88
N GLY A 137 -11.74 -12.26 3.15
CA GLY A 137 -11.57 -11.39 4.32
C GLY A 137 -10.30 -10.54 4.21
N SER A 138 -9.14 -11.17 3.99
CA SER A 138 -7.87 -10.43 3.84
C SER A 138 -7.92 -9.39 2.72
N ASN A 139 -8.60 -9.68 1.61
CA ASN A 139 -8.72 -8.77 0.48
C ASN A 139 -9.74 -7.65 0.70
N PHE A 140 -10.83 -7.92 1.42
CA PHE A 140 -11.76 -6.88 1.83
C PHE A 140 -11.17 -5.94 2.87
N SER A 141 -10.28 -6.43 3.74
CA SER A 141 -9.49 -5.55 4.62
C SER A 141 -8.69 -4.56 3.78
N ALA A 142 -7.92 -5.07 2.81
CA ALA A 142 -7.15 -4.25 1.87
C ALA A 142 -8.04 -3.26 1.09
N LEU A 143 -9.25 -3.65 0.67
CA LEU A 143 -10.18 -2.77 -0.02
C LEU A 143 -10.55 -1.55 0.82
N TRP A 144 -11.04 -1.75 2.04
CA TRP A 144 -11.54 -0.66 2.87
C TRP A 144 -10.45 0.29 3.31
N ILE A 145 -9.29 -0.23 3.71
CA ILE A 145 -8.16 0.62 4.09
C ILE A 145 -7.60 1.42 2.90
N LEU A 146 -7.66 0.87 1.68
CA LEU A 146 -7.22 1.57 0.46
C LEU A 146 -8.27 2.51 -0.11
N ILE A 147 -9.57 2.32 0.20
CA ILE A 147 -10.59 3.36 0.00
C ILE A 147 -10.28 4.56 0.89
N ALA A 148 -9.99 4.33 2.17
CA ALA A 148 -9.62 5.38 3.10
C ALA A 148 -8.36 6.13 2.64
N ASN A 149 -7.28 5.40 2.32
CA ASN A 149 -6.04 6.00 1.82
C ASN A 149 -6.18 6.66 0.43
N GLY A 150 -6.98 6.06 -0.48
CA GLY A 150 -7.28 6.63 -1.79
C GLY A 150 -8.04 7.95 -1.69
N TRP A 151 -8.95 8.07 -0.71
CA TRP A 151 -9.62 9.33 -0.42
C TRP A 151 -8.66 10.41 0.11
N MET A 152 -7.68 10.04 0.96
CA MET A 152 -6.64 10.99 1.40
C MET A 152 -5.84 11.59 0.23
N GLN A 153 -5.80 10.88 -0.89
CA GLN A 153 -5.02 11.19 -2.09
C GLN A 153 -5.87 11.93 -3.15
N ASN A 154 -7.20 11.81 -3.08
CA ASN A 154 -8.17 12.48 -3.96
C ASN A 154 -9.50 12.62 -3.19
N PRO A 155 -9.71 13.72 -2.43
CA PRO A 155 -10.81 13.85 -1.49
C PRO A 155 -12.13 14.23 -2.17
N VAL A 156 -12.77 13.25 -2.82
CA VAL A 156 -14.09 13.39 -3.46
C VAL A 156 -15.24 13.03 -2.51
N GLY A 157 -16.46 13.45 -2.82
CA GLY A 157 -17.67 13.07 -2.07
C GLY A 157 -17.77 13.67 -0.66
N ALA A 158 -17.04 14.74 -0.39
CA ALA A 158 -17.01 15.42 0.91
C ALA A 158 -16.91 16.94 0.75
N ALA A 159 -17.45 17.68 1.72
CA ALA A 159 -17.37 19.13 1.77
C ALA A 159 -17.00 19.62 3.18
N PHE A 160 -16.27 20.74 3.26
CA PHE A 160 -15.98 21.36 4.55
C PHE A 160 -17.21 22.11 5.06
N ASN A 161 -17.58 21.86 6.31
CA ASN A 161 -18.65 22.59 6.99
C ASN A 161 -18.05 23.65 7.95
N PRO A 162 -18.23 24.96 7.66
CA PRO A 162 -17.73 26.06 8.49
C PRO A 162 -18.23 26.06 9.94
N GLN A 163 -19.39 25.44 10.22
CA GLN A 163 -19.99 25.42 11.55
C GLN A 163 -19.40 24.32 12.42
N THR A 164 -19.27 23.11 11.85
CA THR A 164 -18.72 21.94 12.57
C THR A 164 -17.19 21.87 12.47
N MET A 165 -16.57 22.70 11.63
CA MET A 165 -15.10 22.80 11.46
C MET A 165 -14.44 21.48 11.05
N ARG A 166 -15.15 20.69 10.25
CA ARG A 166 -14.71 19.40 9.73
C ARG A 166 -15.25 19.17 8.32
N MET A 167 -14.65 18.20 7.64
CA MET A 167 -15.19 17.64 6.40
C MET A 167 -16.35 16.71 6.75
N GLU A 168 -17.42 16.79 5.98
CA GLU A 168 -18.61 15.93 6.12
C GLU A 168 -18.90 15.22 4.80
N VAL A 169 -19.40 13.98 4.87
CA VAL A 169 -19.73 13.18 3.69
C VAL A 169 -20.92 13.82 2.96
N THR A 170 -20.76 14.13 1.68
CA THR A 170 -21.86 14.59 0.82
C THR A 170 -22.35 13.49 -0.12
N ASP A 171 -21.45 12.60 -0.55
CA ASP A 171 -21.75 11.47 -1.42
C ASP A 171 -20.82 10.29 -1.08
N PHE A 172 -21.33 9.33 -0.32
CA PHE A 172 -20.57 8.12 0.03
C PHE A 172 -20.29 7.23 -1.19
N GLY A 173 -21.16 7.23 -2.20
CA GLY A 173 -20.95 6.48 -3.43
C GLY A 173 -19.72 6.97 -4.19
N ALA A 174 -19.50 8.29 -4.25
CA ALA A 174 -18.30 8.89 -4.81
C ALA A 174 -17.02 8.53 -4.02
N VAL A 175 -17.10 8.43 -2.69
CA VAL A 175 -15.98 7.97 -1.86
C VAL A 175 -15.60 6.52 -2.18
N LEU A 176 -16.59 5.63 -2.31
CA LEU A 176 -16.38 4.22 -2.63
C LEU A 176 -15.81 4.01 -4.06
N THR A 177 -16.34 4.75 -5.03
CA THR A 177 -15.99 4.61 -6.46
C THR A 177 -14.83 5.50 -6.89
N ASN A 178 -14.13 6.12 -5.93
CA ASN A 178 -12.98 6.98 -6.18
C ASN A 178 -11.94 6.26 -7.06
N PRO A 179 -11.59 6.80 -8.25
CA PRO A 179 -10.70 6.12 -9.19
C PRO A 179 -9.31 5.85 -8.60
N VAL A 180 -8.82 6.77 -7.75
CA VAL A 180 -7.53 6.61 -7.06
C VAL A 180 -7.57 5.46 -6.06
N ALA A 181 -8.70 5.27 -5.36
CA ALA A 181 -8.88 4.14 -4.45
C ALA A 181 -8.93 2.80 -5.22
N GLN A 182 -9.64 2.75 -6.34
CA GLN A 182 -9.74 1.55 -7.17
C GLN A 182 -8.36 1.13 -7.72
N ALA A 183 -7.61 2.08 -8.29
CA ALA A 183 -6.27 1.80 -8.80
C ALA A 183 -5.30 1.37 -7.68
N LYS A 184 -5.33 2.05 -6.53
CA LYS A 184 -4.54 1.69 -5.35
C LYS A 184 -4.87 0.30 -4.82
N PHE A 185 -6.15 -0.03 -4.71
CA PHE A 185 -6.62 -1.33 -4.26
C PHE A 185 -6.01 -2.46 -5.09
N VAL A 186 -6.25 -2.43 -6.40
CA VAL A 186 -5.84 -3.55 -7.25
C VAL A 186 -4.32 -3.59 -7.40
N HIS A 187 -3.63 -2.45 -7.46
CA HIS A 187 -2.16 -2.39 -7.50
C HIS A 187 -1.52 -2.98 -6.23
N THR A 188 -2.00 -2.57 -5.05
CA THR A 188 -1.44 -3.00 -3.75
C THR A 188 -1.69 -4.48 -3.49
N VAL A 189 -2.91 -4.95 -3.77
CA VAL A 189 -3.26 -6.37 -3.64
C VAL A 189 -2.44 -7.22 -4.59
N SER A 190 -2.30 -6.80 -5.86
CA SER A 190 -1.47 -7.52 -6.84
C SER A 190 0.02 -7.55 -6.43
N ALA A 191 0.51 -6.50 -5.74
CA ALA A 191 1.86 -6.48 -5.21
C ALA A 191 2.02 -7.50 -4.07
N GLY A 192 1.03 -7.61 -3.17
CA GLY A 192 0.97 -8.67 -2.16
C GLY A 192 0.95 -10.08 -2.76
N TYR A 193 0.17 -10.28 -3.81
CA TYR A 193 0.14 -11.54 -4.57
C TYR A 193 1.50 -11.89 -5.16
N THR A 194 2.18 -10.90 -5.74
CA THR A 194 3.54 -11.06 -6.28
C THR A 194 4.54 -11.40 -5.18
N ALA A 195 4.46 -10.74 -4.03
CA ALA A 195 5.32 -11.02 -2.88
C ALA A 195 5.17 -12.46 -2.38
N ALA A 196 3.94 -12.92 -2.16
CA ALA A 196 3.69 -14.29 -1.72
C ALA A 196 4.12 -15.33 -2.79
N ALA A 197 3.90 -15.05 -4.06
CA ALA A 197 4.36 -15.92 -5.15
C ALA A 197 5.88 -16.06 -5.17
N VAL A 198 6.62 -14.93 -5.09
CA VAL A 198 8.10 -14.95 -5.04
C VAL A 198 8.60 -15.64 -3.76
N PHE A 199 7.92 -15.45 -2.62
CA PHE A 199 8.23 -16.14 -1.37
C PHE A 199 8.10 -17.67 -1.49
N VAL A 200 6.96 -18.15 -2.00
CA VAL A 200 6.70 -19.58 -2.23
C VAL A 200 7.68 -20.15 -3.25
N LEU A 201 7.96 -19.41 -4.33
CA LEU A 201 8.93 -19.77 -5.36
C LEU A 201 10.35 -19.90 -4.78
N GLY A 202 10.80 -18.91 -4.01
CA GLY A 202 12.14 -18.88 -3.43
C GLY A 202 12.38 -20.00 -2.41
N ILE A 203 11.44 -20.23 -1.49
CA ILE A 203 11.54 -21.33 -0.52
C ILE A 203 11.52 -22.68 -1.24
N SER A 204 10.67 -22.84 -2.24
CA SER A 204 10.62 -24.08 -3.02
C SER A 204 11.90 -24.31 -3.82
N ALA A 205 12.50 -23.25 -4.38
CA ALA A 205 13.78 -23.31 -5.05
C ALA A 205 14.92 -23.70 -4.07
N TRP A 206 14.88 -23.21 -2.84
CA TRP A 206 15.80 -23.62 -1.78
C TRP A 206 15.69 -25.12 -1.47
N TYR A 207 14.47 -25.65 -1.36
CA TYR A 207 14.26 -27.09 -1.18
C TYR A 207 14.84 -27.92 -2.33
N LEU A 208 14.63 -27.50 -3.58
CA LEU A 208 15.22 -28.19 -4.74
C LEU A 208 16.75 -28.12 -4.74
N LEU A 209 17.35 -26.99 -4.38
CA LEU A 209 18.81 -26.85 -4.27
C LEU A 209 19.42 -27.79 -3.22
N LYS A 210 18.65 -28.10 -2.17
CA LYS A 210 19.02 -29.03 -1.09
C LYS A 210 18.59 -30.47 -1.36
N GLY A 211 17.89 -30.76 -2.47
CA GLY A 211 17.37 -32.09 -2.77
C GLY A 211 16.28 -32.56 -1.79
N ARG A 212 15.59 -31.65 -1.11
CA ARG A 212 14.57 -31.95 -0.10
C ARG A 212 13.16 -31.70 -0.64
N HIS A 213 12.17 -32.47 -0.18
CA HIS A 213 10.74 -32.28 -0.45
C HIS A 213 10.41 -31.99 -1.92
N VAL A 214 11.09 -32.67 -2.85
CA VAL A 214 11.13 -32.34 -4.28
C VAL A 214 9.73 -32.27 -4.90
N GLN A 215 8.85 -33.20 -4.53
CA GLN A 215 7.48 -33.27 -5.06
C GLN A 215 6.61 -32.08 -4.62
N LEU A 216 6.75 -31.65 -3.35
CA LEU A 216 6.09 -30.47 -2.83
C LEU A 216 6.66 -29.22 -3.50
N ALA A 217 7.98 -29.08 -3.51
CA ALA A 217 8.68 -27.93 -4.07
C ALA A 217 8.30 -27.69 -5.54
N LYS A 218 8.35 -28.70 -6.41
CA LYS A 218 7.99 -28.53 -7.82
C LYS A 218 6.52 -28.08 -8.02
N ARG A 219 5.57 -28.61 -7.24
CA ARG A 219 4.15 -28.23 -7.33
C ARG A 219 3.91 -26.82 -6.78
N SER A 220 4.54 -26.47 -5.66
CA SER A 220 4.52 -25.12 -5.10
C SER A 220 5.09 -24.10 -6.08
N MET A 221 6.21 -24.40 -6.74
CA MET A 221 6.79 -23.54 -7.78
C MET A 221 5.85 -23.37 -8.97
N THR A 222 5.14 -24.41 -9.39
CA THR A 222 4.16 -24.28 -10.48
C THR A 222 3.04 -23.31 -10.13
N VAL A 223 2.42 -23.46 -8.94
CA VAL A 223 1.36 -22.55 -8.48
C VAL A 223 1.90 -21.12 -8.36
N ALA A 224 3.05 -20.96 -7.71
CA ALA A 224 3.68 -19.67 -7.50
C ALA A 224 4.07 -18.99 -8.81
N ALA A 225 4.60 -19.73 -9.80
CA ALA A 225 4.99 -19.15 -11.07
C ALA A 225 3.79 -18.71 -11.91
N SER A 226 2.71 -19.50 -11.97
CA SER A 226 1.51 -19.11 -12.71
C SER A 226 0.78 -17.95 -12.04
N PHE A 227 0.58 -18.03 -10.72
CA PHE A 227 -0.10 -16.98 -9.97
C PHE A 227 0.74 -15.69 -9.93
N GLY A 228 2.05 -15.82 -9.70
CA GLY A 228 2.98 -14.70 -9.68
C GLY A 228 3.14 -14.01 -11.03
N LEU A 229 3.05 -14.73 -12.15
CA LEU A 229 3.06 -14.12 -13.48
C LEU A 229 1.81 -13.27 -13.70
N ALA A 230 0.62 -13.81 -13.40
CA ALA A 230 -0.62 -13.05 -13.50
C ALA A 230 -0.61 -11.83 -12.56
N ALA A 231 -0.15 -12.00 -11.32
CA ALA A 231 -0.05 -10.93 -10.34
C ALA A 231 0.95 -9.84 -10.76
N SER A 232 2.16 -10.20 -11.20
CA SER A 232 3.19 -9.23 -11.58
C SER A 232 2.82 -8.45 -12.84
N LEU A 233 2.16 -9.08 -13.81
CA LEU A 233 1.57 -8.37 -14.96
C LEU A 233 0.49 -7.38 -14.51
N SER A 234 -0.40 -7.80 -13.60
CA SER A 234 -1.43 -6.94 -13.00
C SER A 234 -0.82 -5.73 -12.30
N VAL A 235 0.23 -5.92 -11.48
CA VAL A 235 0.94 -4.84 -10.78
C VAL A 235 1.44 -3.77 -11.74
N VAL A 236 2.07 -4.16 -12.85
CA VAL A 236 2.67 -3.19 -13.79
C VAL A 236 1.59 -2.43 -14.57
N VAL A 237 0.56 -3.12 -15.07
CA VAL A 237 -0.55 -2.47 -15.78
C VAL A 237 -1.29 -1.47 -14.89
N LEU A 238 -1.55 -1.84 -13.63
CA LEU A 238 -2.24 -0.96 -12.69
C LEU A 238 -1.31 0.10 -12.09
N GLY A 239 0.00 -0.13 -12.12
CA GLY A 239 1.00 0.87 -11.80
C GLY A 239 1.03 1.98 -12.84
N ASP A 240 0.95 1.62 -14.12
CA ASP A 240 0.78 2.57 -15.23
C ASP A 240 -0.52 3.37 -15.07
N GLU A 241 -1.64 2.73 -14.76
CA GLU A 241 -2.91 3.43 -14.49
C GLU A 241 -2.83 4.36 -13.26
N SER A 242 -2.16 3.93 -12.20
CA SER A 242 -1.91 4.79 -11.02
C SER A 242 -1.02 6.00 -11.36
N GLY A 243 -0.06 5.82 -12.27
CA GLY A 243 0.77 6.91 -12.79
C GLY A 243 -0.05 7.92 -13.61
N TYR A 244 -0.92 7.42 -14.48
CA TYR A 244 -1.86 8.25 -15.25
C TYR A 244 -2.78 9.07 -14.33
N LEU A 245 -3.44 8.44 -13.35
CA LEU A 245 -4.29 9.16 -12.39
C LEU A 245 -3.53 10.19 -11.54
N SER A 246 -2.24 9.95 -11.29
CA SER A 246 -1.38 10.95 -10.61
C SER A 246 -1.18 12.19 -11.48
N SER A 247 -1.20 12.08 -12.81
CA SER A 247 -1.15 13.24 -13.71
C SER A 247 -2.41 14.10 -13.64
N GLU A 248 -3.56 13.51 -13.32
CA GLU A 248 -4.84 14.21 -13.24
C GLU A 248 -5.00 14.88 -11.86
N HIS A 249 -4.73 14.13 -10.79
CA HIS A 249 -5.08 14.53 -9.43
C HIS A 249 -3.89 14.95 -8.56
N GLN A 250 -2.65 14.54 -8.87
CA GLN A 250 -1.46 14.79 -8.04
C GLN A 250 -0.22 15.15 -8.87
N LYS A 251 -0.35 16.23 -9.63
CA LYS A 251 0.68 16.70 -10.57
C LYS A 251 2.05 16.93 -9.93
N MET A 252 2.08 17.45 -8.70
CA MET A 252 3.33 17.70 -7.99
C MET A 252 4.07 16.39 -7.65
N LYS A 253 3.34 15.33 -7.28
CA LYS A 253 3.91 14.00 -7.08
C LYS A 253 4.53 13.49 -8.37
N LEU A 254 3.80 13.58 -9.49
CA LEU A 254 4.28 13.13 -10.79
C LEU A 254 5.56 13.87 -11.21
N ALA A 255 5.55 15.20 -11.11
CA ALA A 255 6.72 16.02 -11.42
C ALA A 255 7.92 15.71 -10.51
N ALA A 256 7.68 15.45 -9.22
CA ALA A 256 8.72 15.08 -8.27
C ALA A 256 9.28 13.66 -8.50
N ILE A 257 8.45 12.68 -8.84
CA ILE A 257 8.96 11.34 -9.15
C ILE A 257 9.78 11.38 -10.43
N GLU A 258 9.41 12.15 -11.46
CA GLU A 258 10.18 12.23 -12.70
C GLU A 258 11.32 13.28 -12.68
N ALA A 259 11.45 14.03 -11.59
CA ALA A 259 12.36 15.17 -11.45
C ALA A 259 12.22 16.20 -12.59
N MET A 260 10.96 16.52 -12.93
CA MET A 260 10.58 17.53 -13.92
C MET A 260 10.62 18.92 -13.29
N TRP A 261 11.78 19.57 -13.33
CA TRP A 261 11.95 20.90 -12.73
C TRP A 261 11.14 21.96 -13.46
N THR A 262 11.22 21.95 -14.79
CA THR A 262 10.46 22.81 -15.71
C THR A 262 9.39 22.01 -16.43
N THR A 263 8.42 22.69 -17.03
CA THR A 263 7.37 22.06 -17.84
C THR A 263 7.97 21.32 -19.02
N GLU A 264 7.60 20.06 -19.16
CA GLU A 264 8.11 19.16 -20.19
C GLU A 264 7.30 19.33 -21.48
N PRO A 265 7.96 19.64 -22.63
CA PRO A 265 7.27 19.76 -23.90
C PRO A 265 6.75 18.39 -24.36
N ALA A 266 5.65 18.40 -25.11
CA ALA A 266 5.13 17.19 -25.73
C ALA A 266 5.97 16.78 -26.96
N PRO A 267 6.27 15.49 -27.16
CA PRO A 267 5.98 14.36 -26.27
C PRO A 267 7.02 14.22 -25.15
N ALA A 268 6.54 14.23 -23.90
CA ALA A 268 7.40 14.20 -22.72
C ALA A 268 8.23 12.90 -22.62
N ALA A 269 9.49 13.03 -22.22
CA ALA A 269 10.40 11.90 -22.04
C ALA A 269 10.32 11.31 -20.62
N PHE A 270 10.62 10.02 -20.49
CA PHE A 270 10.74 9.33 -19.20
C PHE A 270 12.18 9.37 -18.70
N THR A 271 12.41 9.77 -17.45
CA THR A 271 13.77 9.86 -16.89
C THR A 271 14.17 8.54 -16.25
N ALA A 272 14.82 7.66 -17.03
CA ALA A 272 15.19 6.32 -16.58
C ALA A 272 16.28 6.31 -15.51
N PHE A 273 17.20 7.27 -15.56
CA PHE A 273 18.31 7.42 -14.59
C PHE A 273 18.70 8.90 -14.48
N GLY A 274 19.25 9.30 -13.33
CA GLY A 274 19.76 10.65 -13.10
C GLY A 274 19.96 10.93 -11.61
N PHE A 275 20.63 12.03 -11.28
CA PHE A 275 20.80 12.50 -9.91
C PHE A 275 20.12 13.87 -9.74
N PRO A 276 18.89 13.91 -9.18
CA PRO A 276 18.17 15.16 -8.95
C PRO A 276 18.87 16.04 -7.91
N ASP A 277 19.15 17.30 -8.26
CA ASP A 277 19.64 18.33 -7.34
C ASP A 277 18.55 19.38 -7.12
N ALA A 278 17.94 19.37 -5.93
CA ALA A 278 16.88 20.29 -5.56
C ALA A 278 17.35 21.74 -5.34
N LYS A 279 18.64 21.97 -5.06
CA LYS A 279 19.18 23.32 -4.90
C LYS A 279 19.43 23.96 -6.26
N ALA A 280 20.03 23.19 -7.17
CA ALA A 280 20.31 23.62 -8.53
C ALA A 280 19.06 23.57 -9.44
N ARG A 281 18.01 22.85 -9.02
CA ARG A 281 16.79 22.60 -9.81
C ARG A 281 17.08 21.96 -11.16
N GLU A 282 17.99 21.00 -11.15
CA GLU A 282 18.38 20.25 -12.33
C GLU A 282 18.60 18.77 -11.99
N THR A 283 18.60 17.92 -13.00
CA THR A 283 18.89 16.49 -12.85
C THR A 283 20.17 16.17 -13.59
N HIS A 284 21.25 15.88 -12.85
CA HIS A 284 22.54 15.58 -13.44
C HIS A 284 22.59 14.18 -14.03
N TYR A 285 23.35 14.01 -15.11
CA TYR A 285 23.59 12.71 -15.78
C TYR A 285 22.28 11.99 -16.16
N ALA A 286 21.26 12.75 -16.54
CA ALA A 286 19.94 12.21 -16.85
C ALA A 286 19.98 11.36 -18.13
N VAL A 287 19.38 10.17 -18.06
CA VAL A 287 19.14 9.29 -19.20
C VAL A 287 17.65 9.28 -19.48
N HIS A 288 17.27 9.87 -20.61
CA HIS A 288 15.88 10.00 -21.01
C HIS A 288 15.50 8.95 -22.06
N ILE A 289 14.30 8.38 -21.91
CA ILE A 289 13.66 7.56 -22.93
C ILE A 289 12.56 8.41 -23.58
N PRO A 290 12.71 8.80 -24.86
CA PRO A 290 11.78 9.70 -25.52
C PRO A 290 10.34 9.17 -25.52
N MET A 291 9.35 10.07 -25.43
CA MET A 291 7.92 9.83 -25.60
C MET A 291 7.22 8.93 -24.56
N VAL A 292 7.96 8.11 -23.82
CA VAL A 292 7.38 7.14 -22.87
C VAL A 292 6.50 7.84 -21.84
N MET A 293 6.95 8.97 -21.30
CA MET A 293 6.19 9.70 -20.29
C MET A 293 4.93 10.37 -20.83
N GLY A 294 4.94 10.83 -22.09
CA GLY A 294 3.71 11.25 -22.78
C GLY A 294 2.68 10.13 -22.85
N LEU A 295 3.10 8.92 -23.23
CA LEU A 295 2.23 7.75 -23.38
C LEU A 295 1.67 7.24 -22.04
N ILE A 296 2.52 7.07 -21.02
CA ILE A 296 2.09 6.51 -19.72
C ILE A 296 1.47 7.58 -18.82
N GLY A 297 1.99 8.81 -18.88
CA GLY A 297 1.58 9.90 -18.00
C GLY A 297 0.35 10.66 -18.50
N THR A 298 0.15 10.81 -19.81
CA THR A 298 -0.94 11.64 -20.35
C THR A 298 -1.84 10.94 -21.37
N ARG A 299 -1.50 9.71 -21.76
CA ARG A 299 -2.12 9.00 -22.90
C ARG A 299 -2.09 9.81 -24.20
N SER A 300 -1.11 10.71 -24.35
CA SER A 300 -1.05 11.69 -25.43
C SER A 300 0.40 11.95 -25.86
N LEU A 301 0.58 12.31 -27.14
CA LEU A 301 1.86 12.75 -27.70
C LEU A 301 1.94 14.27 -27.86
N THR A 302 0.86 14.99 -27.55
CA THR A 302 0.72 16.44 -27.77
C THR A 302 0.44 17.22 -26.48
N THR A 303 0.29 16.53 -25.35
CA THR A 303 -0.01 17.15 -24.07
C THR A 303 1.28 17.41 -23.30
N GLU A 304 1.51 18.66 -22.93
CA GLU A 304 2.62 19.06 -22.06
C GLU A 304 2.38 18.60 -20.61
N ILE A 305 3.46 18.30 -19.89
CA ILE A 305 3.38 17.92 -18.48
C ILE A 305 3.95 19.07 -17.63
N PRO A 306 3.15 19.64 -16.71
CA PRO A 306 3.60 20.77 -15.90
C PRO A 306 4.74 20.35 -14.95
N GLY A 307 5.81 21.14 -14.95
CA GLY A 307 6.95 20.92 -14.07
C GLY A 307 6.76 21.53 -12.68
N ILE A 308 7.72 21.26 -11.79
CA ILE A 308 7.73 21.72 -10.40
C ILE A 308 7.57 23.25 -10.33
N GLU A 309 8.29 24.02 -11.14
CA GLU A 309 8.25 25.48 -11.09
C GLU A 309 6.85 26.04 -11.38
N GLN A 310 6.21 25.60 -12.46
CA GLN A 310 4.85 26.01 -12.81
C GLN A 310 3.84 25.62 -11.73
N LEU A 311 3.99 24.43 -11.13
CA LEU A 311 3.10 23.95 -10.09
C LEU A 311 3.27 24.73 -8.78
N VAL A 312 4.48 25.14 -8.46
CA VAL A 312 4.77 26.01 -7.32
C VAL A 312 4.14 27.39 -7.53
N ASP A 313 4.25 27.98 -8.72
CA ASP A 313 3.63 29.27 -9.03
C ASP A 313 2.10 29.19 -8.93
N ARG A 314 1.51 28.09 -9.41
CA ARG A 314 0.08 27.80 -9.20
C ARG A 314 -0.26 27.66 -7.71
N GLY A 315 0.60 26.99 -6.94
CA GLY A 315 0.45 26.86 -5.48
C GLY A 315 0.41 28.23 -4.79
N GLU A 316 1.21 29.20 -5.26
CA GLU A 316 1.20 30.56 -4.73
C GLU A 316 -0.16 31.26 -4.94
N LEU A 317 -0.77 31.09 -6.12
CA LEU A 317 -2.11 31.60 -6.41
C LEU A 317 -3.18 30.95 -5.53
N LEU A 318 -3.10 29.63 -5.35
CA LEU A 318 -4.03 28.88 -4.49
C LEU A 318 -3.89 29.29 -3.03
N ILE A 319 -2.69 29.59 -2.54
CA ILE A 319 -2.49 30.12 -1.19
C ILE A 319 -3.18 31.49 -1.04
N LYS A 320 -3.02 32.40 -2.01
CA LYS A 320 -3.66 33.73 -1.98
C LYS A 320 -5.19 33.63 -1.98
N ASP A 321 -5.76 32.74 -2.78
CA ASP A 321 -7.20 32.48 -2.77
C ASP A 321 -7.65 31.78 -1.48
N GLY A 322 -6.84 30.88 -0.95
CA GLY A 322 -7.05 30.25 0.34
C GLY A 322 -7.10 31.24 1.50
N ILE A 323 -6.28 32.29 1.49
CA ILE A 323 -6.32 33.35 2.52
C ILE A 323 -7.70 34.03 2.53
N LYS A 324 -8.27 34.32 1.36
CA LYS A 324 -9.62 34.91 1.25
C LYS A 324 -10.69 33.96 1.78
N ALA A 325 -10.58 32.67 1.47
CA ALA A 325 -11.48 31.65 2.02
C ALA A 325 -11.35 31.52 3.54
N TYR A 326 -10.12 31.60 4.07
CA TYR A 326 -9.86 31.57 5.50
C TYR A 326 -10.45 32.80 6.21
N ASP A 327 -10.34 33.99 5.62
CA ASP A 327 -10.94 35.20 6.16
C ASP A 327 -12.47 35.13 6.18
N ALA A 328 -13.07 34.69 5.07
CA ALA A 328 -14.51 34.41 5.01
C ALA A 328 -14.94 33.42 6.10
N LEU A 329 -14.17 32.34 6.33
CA LEU A 329 -14.43 31.40 7.41
C LEU A 329 -14.36 32.07 8.80
N GLN A 330 -13.38 32.93 9.06
CA GLN A 330 -13.32 33.66 10.33
C GLN A 330 -14.55 34.55 10.53
N THR A 331 -15.00 35.24 9.47
CA THR A 331 -16.24 36.03 9.50
C THR A 331 -17.43 35.14 9.82
N ILE A 332 -17.61 34.01 9.13
CA ILE A 332 -18.70 33.05 9.38
C ILE A 332 -18.69 32.56 10.84
N ARG A 333 -17.51 32.26 11.40
CA ARG A 333 -17.37 31.76 12.78
C ARG A 333 -17.57 32.82 13.86
N SER A 334 -17.37 34.08 13.52
CA SER A 334 -17.60 35.20 14.45
C SER A 334 -19.08 35.50 14.68
N VAL A 335 -19.95 35.00 13.79
CA VAL A 335 -21.41 35.17 13.88
C VAL A 335 -21.97 34.25 14.98
N ALA A 336 -22.79 34.81 15.86
CA ALA A 336 -23.42 34.05 16.93
C ALA A 336 -24.34 32.92 16.38
N PRO A 337 -24.40 31.75 17.04
CA PRO A 337 -25.29 30.67 16.62
C PRO A 337 -26.73 31.13 16.41
N GLY A 338 -27.33 30.81 15.27
CA GLY A 338 -28.71 31.20 14.92
C GLY A 338 -28.86 32.60 14.30
N SER A 339 -27.79 33.39 14.22
CA SER A 339 -27.79 34.67 13.50
C SER A 339 -27.51 34.48 12.00
N PRO A 340 -28.06 35.35 11.12
CA PRO A 340 -27.80 35.26 9.68
C PRO A 340 -26.33 35.57 9.39
N VAL A 341 -25.65 34.60 8.79
CA VAL A 341 -24.27 34.76 8.30
C VAL A 341 -24.26 35.71 7.09
N PRO A 342 -23.32 36.69 7.03
CA PRO A 342 -23.19 37.62 5.91
C PRO A 342 -23.08 36.91 4.55
N GLN A 343 -23.82 37.40 3.55
CA GLN A 343 -23.91 36.74 2.25
C GLN A 343 -22.59 36.80 1.47
N ASP A 344 -21.87 37.92 1.55
CA ASP A 344 -20.54 38.09 0.97
C ASP A 344 -19.52 37.06 1.51
N ALA A 345 -19.56 36.77 2.81
CA ALA A 345 -18.71 35.75 3.42
C ALA A 345 -19.09 34.34 2.95
N LYS A 346 -20.39 34.04 2.77
CA LYS A 346 -20.84 32.77 2.19
C LYS A 346 -20.38 32.63 0.74
N ASP A 347 -20.63 33.62 -0.10
CA ASP A 347 -20.28 33.60 -1.53
C ASP A 347 -18.75 33.46 -1.71
N MET A 348 -17.97 34.14 -0.88
CA MET A 348 -16.51 34.01 -0.87
C MET A 348 -16.07 32.60 -0.47
N PHE A 349 -16.69 32.03 0.57
CA PHE A 349 -16.37 30.68 1.02
C PHE A 349 -16.80 29.61 0.01
N GLU A 350 -17.96 29.76 -0.62
CA GLU A 350 -18.46 28.86 -1.67
C GLU A 350 -17.55 28.89 -2.91
N SER A 351 -17.08 30.07 -3.30
CA SER A 351 -16.22 30.21 -4.50
C SER A 351 -14.76 29.82 -4.28
N LYS A 352 -14.20 30.02 -3.07
CA LYS A 352 -12.77 29.83 -2.78
C LYS A 352 -12.47 28.77 -1.71
N GLY A 353 -13.48 28.20 -1.06
CA GLY A 353 -13.33 27.25 0.05
C GLY A 353 -12.45 26.04 -0.26
N GLN A 354 -12.45 25.57 -1.51
CA GLN A 354 -11.57 24.48 -1.96
C GLN A 354 -10.08 24.80 -1.83
N SER A 355 -9.70 26.07 -1.86
CA SER A 355 -8.31 26.51 -1.70
C SER A 355 -7.93 26.78 -0.23
N MET A 356 -8.87 26.63 0.72
CA MET A 356 -8.62 26.91 2.13
C MET A 356 -7.46 26.08 2.71
N GLY A 357 -7.30 24.83 2.28
CA GLY A 357 -6.19 23.98 2.72
C GLY A 357 -4.81 24.57 2.40
N TYR A 358 -4.69 25.29 1.29
CA TYR A 358 -3.45 26.00 0.91
C TYR A 358 -3.14 27.15 1.85
N ALA A 359 -4.15 27.86 2.36
CA ALA A 359 -3.96 28.87 3.39
C ALA A 359 -3.38 28.27 4.68
N LEU A 360 -3.80 27.04 5.02
CA LEU A 360 -3.33 26.35 6.23
C LEU A 360 -1.84 25.99 6.16
N LEU A 361 -1.21 25.95 4.98
CA LEU A 361 0.24 25.77 4.85
C LEU A 361 1.00 26.93 5.53
N LEU A 362 0.42 28.12 5.55
CA LEU A 362 1.00 29.31 6.19
C LEU A 362 1.08 29.19 7.71
N LYS A 363 0.30 28.29 8.33
CA LYS A 363 0.33 28.07 9.78
C LYS A 363 1.67 27.56 10.31
N ARG A 364 2.58 27.14 9.42
CA ARG A 364 3.97 26.84 9.77
C ARG A 364 4.81 28.10 10.03
N TYR A 365 4.38 29.24 9.51
CA TYR A 365 5.15 30.50 9.47
C TYR A 365 4.49 31.65 10.22
N VAL A 366 3.16 31.67 10.30
CA VAL A 366 2.36 32.71 10.93
C VAL A 366 1.12 32.10 11.55
N ASP A 367 0.72 32.58 12.74
CA ASP A 367 -0.44 32.04 13.46
C ASP A 367 -1.76 32.30 12.71
N ASP A 368 -1.88 33.50 12.14
CA ASP A 368 -3.00 33.91 11.28
C ASP A 368 -2.55 34.04 9.81
N PRO A 369 -2.98 33.12 8.93
CA PRO A 369 -2.67 33.17 7.49
C PRO A 369 -2.97 34.51 6.81
N ARG A 370 -3.91 35.32 7.34
CA ARG A 370 -4.27 36.63 6.78
C ARG A 370 -3.16 37.68 6.91
N GLN A 371 -2.23 37.46 7.83
CA GLN A 371 -1.10 38.35 8.09
C GLN A 371 0.18 37.90 7.35
N ALA A 372 0.09 36.89 6.49
CA ALA A 372 1.25 36.35 5.80
C ALA A 372 1.87 37.36 4.83
N THR A 373 3.20 37.49 4.87
CA THR A 373 3.94 38.31 3.90
C THR A 373 4.07 37.60 2.54
N PRO A 374 4.34 38.32 1.45
CA PRO A 374 4.62 37.71 0.14
C PRO A 374 5.74 36.66 0.19
N GLU A 375 6.77 36.88 1.01
CA GLU A 375 7.87 35.94 1.20
C GLU A 375 7.42 34.65 1.90
N GLN A 376 6.56 34.76 2.92
CA GLN A 376 5.98 33.60 3.60
C GLN A 376 5.06 32.80 2.67
N ILE A 377 4.28 33.48 1.82
CA ILE A 377 3.45 32.85 0.79
C ILE A 377 4.33 32.10 -0.21
N ARG A 378 5.41 32.71 -0.70
CA ARG A 378 6.35 32.06 -1.62
C ARG A 378 7.01 30.84 -0.98
N LYS A 379 7.37 30.92 0.30
CA LYS A 379 7.99 29.82 1.06
C LYS A 379 7.00 28.67 1.26
N ALA A 380 5.75 28.96 1.62
CA ALA A 380 4.70 27.94 1.73
C ALA A 380 4.40 27.28 0.37
N ALA A 381 4.47 28.02 -0.73
CA ALA A 381 4.36 27.45 -2.08
C ALA A 381 5.52 26.51 -2.40
N LEU A 382 6.76 26.85 -2.03
CA LEU A 382 7.92 25.97 -2.20
C LEU A 382 7.82 24.68 -1.35
N ASP A 383 7.26 24.79 -0.16
CA ASP A 383 7.02 23.63 0.73
C ASP A 383 6.01 22.63 0.15
N THR A 384 5.28 22.98 -0.92
CA THR A 384 4.43 22.02 -1.64
C THR A 384 5.22 20.97 -2.41
N VAL A 385 6.52 21.21 -2.66
CA VAL A 385 7.39 20.28 -3.37
C VAL A 385 7.86 19.18 -2.41
N PRO A 386 7.47 17.90 -2.61
CA PRO A 386 7.97 16.82 -1.78
C PRO A 386 9.45 16.53 -2.10
N PRO A 387 10.16 15.76 -1.26
CA PRO A 387 11.59 15.50 -1.47
C PRO A 387 11.83 14.71 -2.77
N VAL A 388 12.34 15.40 -3.80
CA VAL A 388 12.48 14.90 -5.18
C VAL A 388 13.41 13.68 -5.26
N ALA A 389 14.63 13.77 -4.73
CA ALA A 389 15.61 12.68 -4.90
C ALA A 389 15.18 11.34 -4.27
N PRO A 390 14.64 11.29 -3.03
CA PRO A 390 14.08 10.05 -2.49
C PRO A 390 12.94 9.48 -3.34
N LEU A 391 12.00 10.33 -3.79
CA LEU A 391 10.87 9.90 -4.62
C LEU A 391 11.33 9.35 -5.97
N PHE A 392 12.26 10.06 -6.61
CA PHE A 392 12.86 9.65 -7.86
C PHE A 392 13.43 8.24 -7.75
N TRP A 393 14.34 8.00 -6.80
CA TRP A 393 15.00 6.70 -6.66
C TRP A 393 14.07 5.59 -6.19
N SER A 394 13.17 5.86 -5.24
CA SER A 394 12.17 4.87 -4.82
C SER A 394 11.29 4.42 -5.99
N PHE A 395 10.88 5.33 -6.86
CA PHE A 395 10.13 4.99 -8.06
C PHE A 395 10.93 4.10 -9.03
N ARG A 396 12.21 4.39 -9.29
CA ARG A 396 13.05 3.56 -10.21
C ARG A 396 13.27 2.17 -9.64
N VAL A 397 13.55 2.07 -8.35
CA VAL A 397 13.73 0.77 -7.68
C VAL A 397 12.44 -0.05 -7.77
N MET A 398 11.29 0.56 -7.49
CA MET A 398 9.98 -0.08 -7.58
C MET A 398 9.69 -0.58 -9.00
N VAL A 399 9.81 0.28 -10.02
CA VAL A 399 9.55 -0.08 -11.42
C VAL A 399 10.52 -1.16 -11.91
N GLY A 400 11.82 -1.00 -11.64
CA GLY A 400 12.84 -1.97 -12.03
C GLY A 400 12.59 -3.35 -11.43
N LEU A 401 12.20 -3.42 -10.15
CA LEU A 401 11.84 -4.67 -9.50
C LEU A 401 10.52 -5.24 -10.03
N GLY A 402 9.53 -4.41 -10.32
CA GLY A 402 8.27 -4.83 -10.95
C GLY A 402 8.51 -5.57 -12.28
N MET A 403 9.33 -4.98 -13.15
CA MET A 403 9.73 -5.62 -14.42
C MET A 403 10.55 -6.90 -14.19
N PHE A 404 11.44 -6.91 -13.19
CA PHE A 404 12.18 -8.10 -12.80
C PHE A 404 11.26 -9.25 -12.35
N PHE A 405 10.18 -8.98 -11.61
CA PHE A 405 9.25 -10.02 -11.16
C PHE A 405 8.47 -10.65 -12.31
N ILE A 406 8.10 -9.88 -13.34
CA ILE A 406 7.50 -10.42 -14.57
C ILE A 406 8.48 -11.39 -15.24
N LEU A 407 9.73 -10.98 -15.42
CA LEU A 407 10.76 -11.81 -16.04
C LEU A 407 11.03 -13.08 -15.21
N LEU A 408 11.14 -12.95 -13.88
CA LEU A 408 11.40 -14.07 -12.98
C LEU A 408 10.25 -15.08 -13.02
N THR A 409 9.02 -14.64 -12.76
CA THR A 409 7.84 -15.52 -12.71
C THR A 409 7.51 -16.09 -14.08
N GLY A 410 7.65 -15.31 -15.15
CA GLY A 410 7.52 -15.76 -16.54
C GLY A 410 8.53 -16.84 -16.92
N THR A 411 9.79 -16.67 -16.51
CA THR A 411 10.83 -17.69 -16.73
C THR A 411 10.48 -19.00 -16.01
N PHE A 412 10.08 -18.92 -14.74
CA PHE A 412 9.69 -20.13 -13.98
C PHE A 412 8.39 -20.76 -14.49
N PHE A 413 7.46 -19.95 -15.02
CA PHE A 413 6.26 -20.45 -15.67
C PHE A 413 6.60 -21.25 -16.94
N LEU A 414 7.50 -20.73 -17.79
CA LEU A 414 8.00 -21.45 -18.96
C LEU A 414 8.77 -22.74 -18.59
N LEU A 415 9.58 -22.71 -17.52
CA LEU A 415 10.25 -23.92 -17.03
C LEU A 415 9.27 -24.94 -16.45
N SER A 416 8.19 -24.49 -15.83
CA SER A 416 7.12 -25.34 -15.31
C SER A 416 6.38 -26.06 -16.43
N THR A 417 5.97 -25.34 -17.48
CA THR A 417 5.28 -25.92 -18.64
C THR A 417 6.13 -26.95 -19.37
N ARG A 418 7.45 -26.74 -19.43
CA ARG A 418 8.43 -27.70 -20.00
C ARG A 418 8.83 -28.82 -19.04
N ARG A 419 8.35 -28.82 -17.79
CA ARG A 419 8.69 -29.77 -16.72
C ARG A 419 10.19 -29.81 -16.39
N THR A 420 10.89 -28.68 -16.54
CA THR A 420 12.34 -28.53 -16.35
C THR A 420 12.70 -27.54 -15.24
N LEU A 421 11.88 -27.42 -14.19
CA LEU A 421 12.05 -26.46 -13.08
C LEU A 421 13.41 -26.58 -12.35
N ASP A 422 13.97 -27.77 -12.30
CA ASP A 422 15.23 -28.10 -11.62
C ASP A 422 16.46 -28.11 -12.55
N LYS A 423 16.29 -27.80 -13.84
CA LYS A 423 17.35 -27.87 -14.84
C LYS A 423 18.49 -26.89 -14.58
N HIS A 424 18.19 -25.68 -14.13
CA HIS A 424 19.16 -24.59 -14.03
C HIS A 424 19.36 -24.17 -12.56
N ARG A 425 20.42 -24.69 -11.92
CA ARG A 425 20.71 -24.41 -10.50
C ARG A 425 20.90 -22.91 -10.19
N TRP A 426 21.42 -22.13 -11.14
CA TRP A 426 21.62 -20.70 -10.94
C TRP A 426 20.29 -19.93 -10.87
N LEU A 427 19.27 -20.34 -11.65
CA LEU A 427 17.93 -19.76 -11.56
C LEU A 427 17.28 -20.07 -10.21
N LEU A 428 17.49 -21.28 -9.68
CA LEU A 428 17.02 -21.61 -8.32
C LEU A 428 17.69 -20.73 -7.27
N LYS A 429 19.00 -20.44 -7.38
CA LYS A 429 19.69 -19.50 -6.49
C LYS A 429 19.11 -18.09 -6.62
N LEU A 430 18.87 -17.64 -7.85
CA LEU A 430 18.24 -16.34 -8.12
C LEU A 430 16.87 -16.23 -7.44
N ALA A 431 16.03 -17.25 -7.54
CA ALA A 431 14.73 -17.28 -6.86
C ALA A 431 14.84 -17.17 -5.33
N VAL A 432 15.86 -17.79 -4.72
CA VAL A 432 16.13 -17.64 -3.28
C VAL A 432 16.58 -16.21 -2.95
N PHE A 433 17.48 -15.63 -3.72
CA PHE A 433 17.94 -14.25 -3.52
C PHE A 433 16.84 -13.22 -3.82
N ALA A 434 15.84 -13.57 -4.62
CA ALA A 434 14.71 -12.71 -4.94
C ALA A 434 13.71 -12.59 -3.78
N ILE A 435 13.75 -13.47 -2.77
CA ILE A 435 12.80 -13.45 -1.64
C ILE A 435 12.62 -12.05 -1.03
N PRO A 436 13.65 -11.29 -0.61
CA PRO A 436 13.44 -9.98 -0.01
C PRO A 436 13.01 -8.87 -1.00
N LEU A 437 13.15 -9.08 -2.30
CA LEU A 437 12.98 -7.99 -3.28
C LEU A 437 11.55 -7.45 -3.39
N PRO A 438 10.46 -8.26 -3.31
CA PRO A 438 9.10 -7.73 -3.29
C PRO A 438 8.86 -6.75 -2.14
N TRP A 439 9.40 -7.04 -0.95
CA TRP A 439 9.32 -6.12 0.18
C TRP A 439 10.03 -4.80 -0.12
N VAL A 440 11.24 -4.84 -0.70
CA VAL A 440 11.95 -3.62 -1.12
C VAL A 440 11.12 -2.78 -2.11
N ALA A 441 10.52 -3.43 -3.11
CA ALA A 441 9.68 -2.76 -4.11
C ALA A 441 8.41 -2.16 -3.48
N ILE A 442 7.77 -2.90 -2.57
CA ILE A 442 6.56 -2.49 -1.88
C ILE A 442 6.82 -1.28 -0.96
N GLU A 443 7.88 -1.32 -0.15
CA GLU A 443 8.22 -0.20 0.72
C GLU A 443 8.63 1.03 -0.10
N ALA A 444 9.36 0.84 -1.20
CA ALA A 444 9.66 1.93 -2.13
C ALA A 444 8.38 2.52 -2.75
N GLY A 445 7.40 1.68 -3.10
CA GLY A 445 6.10 2.13 -3.60
C GLY A 445 5.29 2.91 -2.58
N TRP A 446 5.26 2.49 -1.32
CA TRP A 446 4.61 3.23 -0.24
C TRP A 446 5.31 4.57 0.05
N ILE A 447 6.64 4.62 -0.02
CA ILE A 447 7.39 5.88 0.05
C ILE A 447 6.96 6.81 -1.09
N VAL A 448 6.91 6.32 -2.34
CA VAL A 448 6.44 7.12 -3.49
C VAL A 448 5.03 7.65 -3.26
N ALA A 449 4.12 6.80 -2.82
CA ALA A 449 2.72 7.17 -2.65
C ALA A 449 2.48 8.16 -1.50
N GLU A 450 3.12 7.97 -0.35
CA GLU A 450 2.81 8.70 0.89
C GLU A 450 3.76 9.87 1.12
N VAL A 451 5.07 9.73 0.82
CA VAL A 451 6.00 10.87 0.85
C VAL A 451 5.71 11.80 -0.32
N GLY A 452 5.27 11.27 -1.46
CA GLY A 452 4.86 12.09 -2.61
C GLY A 452 3.60 12.91 -2.38
N ARG A 453 2.82 12.62 -1.33
CA ARG A 453 1.66 13.44 -0.91
C ARG A 453 2.08 14.61 0.00
N GLN A 454 3.31 14.60 0.53
CA GLN A 454 3.78 15.72 1.36
C GLN A 454 3.75 17.03 0.55
N PRO A 455 3.32 18.14 1.17
CA PRO A 455 3.15 18.38 2.61
C PRO A 455 1.76 18.02 3.17
N TRP A 456 0.90 17.34 2.41
CA TRP A 456 -0.48 17.06 2.77
C TRP A 456 -0.67 15.74 3.53
N VAL A 457 -1.55 15.77 4.54
CA VAL A 457 -2.17 14.54 5.07
C VAL A 457 -3.38 14.18 4.24
N ILE A 458 -4.20 15.19 3.88
CA ILE A 458 -5.25 15.08 2.87
C ILE A 458 -4.93 16.07 1.75
N GLU A 459 -4.74 15.56 0.54
CA GLU A 459 -4.29 16.34 -0.63
C GLU A 459 -5.14 17.61 -0.82
N GLY A 460 -4.47 18.77 -0.83
CA GLY A 460 -5.10 20.08 -1.04
C GLY A 460 -6.01 20.58 0.10
N VAL A 461 -6.29 19.77 1.12
CA VAL A 461 -7.29 20.06 2.17
C VAL A 461 -6.63 20.28 3.53
N LEU A 462 -5.80 19.34 3.99
CA LEU A 462 -5.24 19.36 5.34
C LEU A 462 -3.72 19.12 5.34
N PRO A 463 -2.91 20.16 5.63
CA PRO A 463 -1.46 20.02 5.76
C PRO A 463 -1.04 19.15 6.95
N THR A 464 0.10 18.48 6.81
CA THR A 464 0.65 17.61 7.86
C THR A 464 0.99 18.37 9.14
N ALA A 465 1.48 19.60 9.00
CA ALA A 465 1.89 20.43 10.15
C ALA A 465 0.73 20.81 11.09
N VAL A 466 -0.50 20.86 10.58
CA VAL A 466 -1.68 21.22 11.38
C VAL A 466 -2.47 20.00 11.88
N ALA A 467 -2.16 18.81 11.36
CA ALA A 467 -2.92 17.58 11.61
C ALA A 467 -2.51 16.83 12.90
N VAL A 468 -1.31 17.10 13.42
CA VAL A 468 -0.70 16.38 14.55
C VAL A 468 -1.34 16.73 15.89
N SER A 469 -1.29 15.79 16.82
CA SER A 469 -1.65 16.02 18.21
C SER A 469 -0.68 16.97 18.91
N ASN A 470 -1.16 17.76 19.87
CA ASN A 470 -0.31 18.58 20.73
C ASN A 470 0.36 17.71 21.82
N LEU A 471 1.44 17.02 21.45
CA LEU A 471 2.19 16.11 22.32
C LEU A 471 3.60 16.65 22.61
N GLY A 472 4.10 16.39 23.81
CA GLY A 472 5.49 16.71 24.17
C GLY A 472 6.49 15.85 23.39
N ALA A 473 7.59 16.45 22.93
CA ALA A 473 8.64 15.75 22.18
C ALA A 473 9.24 14.56 22.96
N SER A 474 9.36 14.66 24.28
CA SER A 474 9.83 13.56 25.13
C SER A 474 8.89 12.34 25.08
N THR A 475 7.58 12.56 25.15
CA THR A 475 6.56 11.50 25.03
C THR A 475 6.67 10.81 23.67
N LEU A 476 6.84 11.57 22.59
CA LEU A 476 7.02 11.01 21.25
C LEU A 476 8.31 10.20 21.14
N LEU A 477 9.44 10.72 21.62
CA LEU A 477 10.72 9.99 21.58
C LEU A 477 10.67 8.67 22.36
N ILE A 478 10.08 8.68 23.57
CA ILE A 478 9.92 7.48 24.39
C ILE A 478 9.04 6.45 23.68
N THR A 479 7.91 6.87 23.10
CA THR A 479 7.00 5.97 22.40
C THR A 479 7.58 5.45 21.09
N ILE A 480 8.31 6.27 20.33
CA ILE A 480 9.08 5.83 19.15
C ILE A 480 10.11 4.77 19.55
N ALA A 481 10.91 5.01 20.59
CA ALA A 481 11.90 4.05 21.07
C ALA A 481 11.24 2.74 21.52
N GLY A 482 10.11 2.83 22.24
CA GLY A 482 9.32 1.69 22.67
C GLY A 482 8.79 0.86 21.49
N PHE A 483 8.16 1.50 20.50
CA PHE A 483 7.67 0.82 19.30
C PHE A 483 8.81 0.21 18.49
N ALA A 484 9.91 0.93 18.28
CA ALA A 484 11.08 0.41 17.56
C ALA A 484 11.66 -0.84 18.24
N ALA A 485 11.79 -0.81 19.57
CA ALA A 485 12.28 -1.95 20.34
C ALA A 485 11.33 -3.15 20.24
N ILE A 486 10.03 -2.94 20.47
CA ILE A 486 9.02 -4.00 20.41
C ILE A 486 8.98 -4.61 19.01
N TYR A 487 8.88 -3.81 17.96
CA TYR A 487 8.81 -4.30 16.58
C TYR A 487 10.09 -5.01 16.14
N THR A 488 11.26 -4.55 16.59
CA THR A 488 12.52 -5.26 16.31
C THR A 488 12.55 -6.63 16.98
N VAL A 489 12.13 -6.75 18.25
CA VAL A 489 12.05 -8.03 18.95
C VAL A 489 11.05 -8.96 18.28
N LEU A 490 9.87 -8.43 17.95
CA LEU A 490 8.79 -9.13 17.26
C LEU A 490 9.24 -9.66 15.89
N LEU A 491 9.91 -8.83 15.08
CA LEU A 491 10.48 -9.25 13.79
C LEU A 491 11.55 -10.33 13.95
N MET A 492 12.43 -10.22 14.96
CA MET A 492 13.43 -11.26 15.24
C MET A 492 12.78 -12.60 15.61
N ILE A 493 11.70 -12.59 16.40
CA ILE A 493 10.96 -13.80 16.79
C ILE A 493 10.29 -14.41 15.55
N GLU A 494 9.61 -13.61 14.76
CA GLU A 494 8.95 -14.01 13.52
C GLU A 494 9.95 -14.70 12.58
N MET A 495 11.08 -14.05 12.29
CA MET A 495 12.07 -14.58 11.36
C MET A 495 12.69 -15.90 11.86
N LYS A 496 12.89 -16.03 13.18
CA LYS A 496 13.34 -17.29 13.79
C LYS A 496 12.30 -18.39 13.61
N LEU A 497 11.01 -18.10 13.82
CA LEU A 497 9.92 -19.06 13.67
C LEU A 497 9.73 -19.47 12.20
N MET A 498 9.73 -18.51 11.27
CA MET A 498 9.67 -18.76 9.83
C MET A 498 10.80 -19.67 9.37
N LEU A 499 12.05 -19.30 9.68
CA LEU A 499 13.21 -20.10 9.28
C LEU A 499 13.21 -21.49 9.93
N LYS A 500 12.74 -21.61 11.19
CA LYS A 500 12.59 -22.90 11.86
C LYS A 500 11.55 -23.78 11.16
N ALA A 501 10.39 -23.22 10.81
CA ALA A 501 9.32 -23.92 10.11
C ALA A 501 9.76 -24.36 8.69
N ILE A 502 10.43 -23.48 7.94
CA ILE A 502 11.00 -23.79 6.62
C ILE A 502 12.07 -24.87 6.71
N ARG A 503 12.95 -24.84 7.72
CA ARG A 503 13.99 -25.88 7.89
C ARG A 503 13.41 -27.24 8.26
N LYS A 504 12.34 -27.24 9.08
CA LYS A 504 11.58 -28.45 9.43
C LYS A 504 10.96 -29.08 8.17
N GLY A 505 10.31 -28.26 7.35
CA GLY A 505 9.61 -28.72 6.16
C GLY A 505 8.22 -29.29 6.47
N PRO A 506 7.50 -29.79 5.44
CA PRO A 506 6.19 -30.42 5.59
C PRO A 506 6.25 -31.68 6.46
N GLU A 507 5.20 -31.95 7.24
CA GLU A 507 5.04 -33.22 7.95
C GLU A 507 4.57 -34.30 6.97
N GLU A 508 5.43 -35.29 6.70
CA GLU A 508 5.09 -36.43 5.85
C GLU A 508 4.23 -37.43 6.64
N LYS A 509 2.91 -37.41 6.47
CA LYS A 509 2.08 -38.56 6.87
C LYS A 509 2.27 -39.65 5.80
N ALA A 510 2.75 -40.82 6.22
CA ALA A 510 2.83 -41.99 5.35
C ALA A 510 1.48 -42.24 4.65
N PRO A 511 1.46 -42.62 3.36
CA PRO A 511 0.22 -42.92 2.67
C PRO A 511 -0.54 -44.02 3.43
N ALA A 512 -1.85 -43.83 3.61
CA ALA A 512 -2.69 -44.89 4.15
C ALA A 512 -2.53 -46.15 3.28
N PRO A 513 -2.36 -47.35 3.86
CA PRO A 513 -2.19 -48.57 3.09
C PRO A 513 -3.36 -48.74 2.13
N VAL A 514 -3.04 -49.02 0.87
CA VAL A 514 -4.04 -49.35 -0.17
C VAL A 514 -4.81 -50.58 0.33
N PRO A 515 -6.16 -50.55 0.38
CA PRO A 515 -6.93 -51.74 0.73
C PRO A 515 -6.55 -52.88 -0.22
N ALA A 516 -6.19 -54.04 0.34
CA ALA A 516 -5.89 -55.22 -0.46
C ALA A 516 -7.08 -55.52 -1.38
N PRO A 517 -6.85 -55.87 -2.67
CA PRO A 517 -7.94 -56.24 -3.56
C PRO A 517 -8.71 -57.40 -2.93
N ALA A 518 -10.04 -57.26 -2.88
CA ALA A 518 -10.92 -58.28 -2.31
C ALA A 518 -10.64 -59.63 -2.98
N ALA A 519 -10.28 -60.62 -2.17
CA ALA A 519 -10.09 -61.98 -2.66
C ALA A 519 -11.42 -62.45 -3.27
N ILE A 520 -11.42 -62.67 -4.59
CA ILE A 520 -12.54 -63.31 -5.29
C ILE A 520 -12.60 -64.73 -4.75
N GLN A 521 -13.56 -65.00 -3.86
CA GLN A 521 -13.91 -66.36 -3.50
C GLN A 521 -14.52 -67.01 -4.74
N THR A 522 -13.71 -67.77 -5.48
CA THR A 522 -14.21 -68.72 -6.48
C THR A 522 -14.97 -69.82 -5.73
N GLN A 523 -16.29 -69.70 -5.63
CA GLN A 523 -17.14 -70.85 -5.37
C GLN A 523 -16.99 -71.80 -6.55
N ARG A 524 -16.30 -72.94 -6.32
CA ARG A 524 -16.42 -74.11 -7.19
C ARG A 524 -17.73 -74.83 -6.84
N ALA A 525 -18.36 -75.31 -7.90
CA ALA A 525 -19.70 -75.89 -8.00
C ALA A 525 -20.01 -77.00 -7.00
#